data_AF-A0A6B3I459-F1
#
_entry.id   AF-A0A6B3I459-F1
#
_cell.length_a   1.000
_cell.length_b   1.000
_cell.length_c   1.000
_cell.angle_alpha   90.00
_cell.angle_beta   90.00
_cell.angle_gamma   90.00
#
_symmetry.space_group_name_H-M   'P 1'
#
loop_
_entity.id
_entity.type
_entity.pdbx_description
1 polymer ?
#
loop_
_entity_poly.entity_id
_entity_poly.type
_entity_poly.pdbx_seq_one_letter_code
_entity_poly.pdbx_strand_id
1 'polypeptide(L)'
;TAPSFGSVHNRPGNRPCRCGIRHSEDAPELGTPLDPATYDYAGAVLWNNHASDLWRYFTIYLRREIARRAGLTQKAAREQSKVSFGKVAEYQKRGAVHFHAVIRFDGPDGPDTPCPAWATLDLL
;
A
#
# COMPACT_ATOMS: atom_id res chain seq x y z
N THR A 1 -2.65 -5.48 0.83
CA THR A 1 -3.84 -5.08 0.05
C THR A 1 -5.03 -4.93 1.00
N ALA A 2 -5.95 -4.01 0.70
CA ALA A 2 -7.18 -3.86 1.49
C ALA A 2 -7.98 -5.18 1.59
N PRO A 3 -8.61 -5.46 2.75
CA PRO A 3 -9.50 -6.60 2.89
C PRO A 3 -10.75 -6.46 1.99
N SER A 4 -11.53 -7.54 1.89
CA SER A 4 -12.86 -7.48 1.27
C SER A 4 -13.90 -7.06 2.30
N PHE A 5 -14.82 -6.19 1.89
CA PHE A 5 -15.98 -5.75 2.68
C PHE A 5 -17.30 -6.34 2.14
N GLY A 6 -17.20 -7.30 1.22
CA GLY A 6 -18.33 -7.80 0.44
C GLY A 6 -17.98 -7.91 -1.03
N SER A 7 -18.85 -8.58 -1.79
CA SER A 7 -18.68 -8.72 -3.23
C SER A 7 -19.09 -7.43 -3.96
N VAL A 8 -18.26 -6.99 -4.89
CA VAL A 8 -18.50 -5.81 -5.72
C VAL A 8 -18.59 -6.19 -7.20
N HIS A 9 -19.24 -5.36 -8.00
CA HIS A 9 -19.17 -5.50 -9.46
C HIS A 9 -17.74 -5.30 -9.95
N ASN A 10 -17.30 -6.17 -10.86
CA ASN A 10 -15.93 -6.20 -11.39
C ASN A 10 -15.88 -6.78 -12.83
N ARG A 11 -14.69 -6.78 -13.43
CA ARG A 11 -14.40 -7.37 -14.75
C ARG A 11 -13.40 -8.53 -14.61
N PRO A 12 -13.85 -9.78 -14.38
CA PRO A 12 -12.96 -10.93 -14.19
C PRO A 12 -12.44 -11.49 -15.53
N GLY A 13 -11.86 -10.62 -16.37
CA GLY A 13 -11.33 -10.98 -17.68
C GLY A 13 -12.40 -11.55 -18.61
N ASN A 14 -12.27 -12.84 -18.96
CA ASN A 14 -13.14 -13.51 -19.92
C ASN A 14 -14.48 -14.01 -19.33
N ARG A 15 -14.68 -13.89 -18.01
CA ARG A 15 -15.92 -14.29 -17.32
C ARG A 15 -16.86 -13.09 -17.13
N PRO A 16 -18.19 -13.27 -17.15
CA PRO A 16 -19.11 -12.22 -16.73
C PRO A 16 -18.91 -11.89 -15.25
N CYS A 17 -19.34 -10.70 -14.84
CA CYS A 17 -19.45 -10.34 -13.44
C CYS A 17 -20.37 -11.32 -12.71
N ARG A 18 -20.26 -11.42 -11.38
CA ARG A 18 -21.14 -12.29 -10.57
C ARG A 18 -22.62 -11.92 -10.67
N CYS A 19 -22.96 -10.69 -11.08
CA CYS A 19 -24.33 -10.31 -11.43
C CYS A 19 -24.84 -10.87 -12.77
N GLY A 20 -24.01 -11.60 -13.53
CA GLY A 20 -24.34 -12.17 -14.83
C GLY A 20 -24.01 -11.27 -16.03
N ILE A 21 -23.73 -9.98 -15.79
CA ILE A 21 -23.48 -9.00 -16.85
C ILE A 21 -21.97 -8.89 -17.17
N ARG A 22 -21.62 -8.69 -18.44
CA ARG A 22 -20.27 -8.26 -18.86
C ARG A 22 -20.21 -6.74 -18.89
N HIS A 23 -19.60 -6.17 -17.85
CA HIS A 23 -19.43 -4.72 -17.72
C HIS A 23 -18.38 -4.18 -18.69
N SER A 24 -18.68 -3.03 -19.31
CA SER A 24 -17.69 -2.20 -19.99
C SER A 24 -16.71 -1.59 -18.97
N GLU A 25 -15.61 -0.99 -19.44
CA GLU A 25 -14.59 -0.40 -18.55
C GLU A 25 -15.09 0.78 -17.72
N ASP A 26 -16.03 1.53 -18.28
CA ASP A 26 -16.59 2.75 -17.69
C ASP A 26 -17.98 2.53 -17.09
N ALA A 27 -18.40 1.27 -16.95
CA ALA A 27 -19.68 0.92 -16.34
C ALA A 27 -19.75 1.49 -14.91
N PRO A 28 -20.77 2.33 -14.59
CA PRO A 28 -20.85 3.06 -13.32
C PRO A 28 -21.02 2.12 -12.11
N GLU A 29 -21.47 0.88 -12.32
CA GLU A 29 -21.61 -0.14 -11.30
C GLU A 29 -20.25 -0.68 -10.83
N LEU A 30 -19.17 -0.53 -11.60
CA LEU A 30 -17.89 -1.11 -11.23
C LEU A 30 -17.37 -0.59 -9.90
N GLY A 31 -17.10 -1.53 -8.99
CA GLY A 31 -16.68 -1.24 -7.62
C GLY A 31 -17.81 -1.00 -6.64
N THR A 32 -19.07 -0.88 -7.09
CA THR A 32 -20.22 -0.83 -6.18
C THR A 32 -20.57 -2.24 -5.68
N PRO A 33 -21.20 -2.36 -4.51
CA PRO A 33 -21.60 -3.66 -3.97
C PRO A 33 -22.62 -4.37 -4.86
N LEU A 34 -22.47 -5.69 -5.01
CA LEU A 34 -23.48 -6.53 -5.68
C LEU A 34 -24.80 -6.55 -4.92
N ASP A 35 -24.71 -6.56 -3.60
CA ASP A 35 -25.83 -6.45 -2.68
C ASP A 35 -25.48 -5.40 -1.62
N PRO A 36 -26.06 -4.19 -1.73
CA PRO A 36 -25.84 -3.13 -0.76
C PRO A 36 -26.27 -3.49 0.67
N ALA A 37 -27.25 -4.37 0.85
CA ALA A 37 -27.75 -4.69 2.19
C ALA A 37 -26.77 -5.54 3.02
N THR A 38 -25.86 -6.26 2.34
CA THR A 38 -24.89 -7.16 2.98
C THR A 38 -23.45 -6.65 2.93
N TYR A 39 -23.23 -5.46 2.35
CA TYR A 39 -21.90 -4.86 2.25
C TYR A 39 -21.49 -4.16 3.55
N ASP A 40 -20.26 -4.42 4.00
CA ASP A 40 -19.68 -3.82 5.20
C ASP A 40 -19.15 -2.40 4.92
N TYR A 41 -20.06 -1.45 4.83
CA TYR A 41 -19.71 -0.04 4.67
C TYR A 41 -18.92 0.51 5.86
N ALA A 42 -19.22 0.06 7.08
CA ALA A 42 -18.54 0.51 8.27
C ALA A 42 -17.05 0.12 8.22
N GLY A 43 -16.75 -1.14 7.90
CA GLY A 43 -15.39 -1.61 7.69
C GLY A 43 -14.68 -0.89 6.55
N ALA A 44 -15.37 -0.62 5.44
CA ALA A 44 -14.79 0.12 4.32
C ALA A 44 -14.39 1.57 4.69
N VAL A 45 -15.25 2.27 5.43
CA VAL A 45 -14.97 3.63 5.92
C VAL A 45 -13.84 3.62 6.94
N LEU A 46 -13.87 2.69 7.89
CA LEU A 46 -12.83 2.56 8.90
C LEU A 46 -11.47 2.23 8.27
N TRP A 47 -11.43 1.36 7.26
CA TRP A 47 -10.22 1.08 6.50
C TRP A 47 -9.62 2.34 5.89
N ASN A 48 -10.43 3.12 5.17
CA ASN A 48 -9.96 4.34 4.53
C ASN A 48 -9.48 5.37 5.57
N ASN A 49 -10.20 5.51 6.69
CA ASN A 49 -9.82 6.40 7.78
C ASN A 49 -8.48 6.00 8.42
N HIS A 50 -8.25 4.70 8.62
CA HIS A 50 -7.02 4.17 9.23
C HIS A 50 -5.87 3.95 8.23
N ALA A 51 -6.06 4.22 6.94
CA ALA A 51 -5.03 4.01 5.92
C ALA A 51 -3.73 4.81 6.20
N SER A 52 -3.85 6.04 6.71
CA SER A 52 -2.70 6.86 7.08
C SER A 52 -1.93 6.31 8.28
N ASP A 53 -2.62 5.72 9.26
CA ASP A 53 -1.98 5.04 10.38
C ASP A 53 -1.25 3.79 9.93
N LEU A 54 -1.84 2.99 9.03
CA LEU A 54 -1.17 1.84 8.44
C LEU A 54 0.15 2.25 7.76
N TRP A 55 0.15 3.36 7.02
CA TRP A 55 1.38 3.90 6.43
C TRP A 55 2.39 4.33 7.50
N ARG A 56 1.94 5.02 8.55
CA ARG A 56 2.80 5.44 9.67
C ARG A 56 3.48 4.23 10.30
N TYR A 57 2.71 3.19 10.65
CA TYR A 57 3.24 1.97 11.23
C TYR A 57 4.19 1.24 10.27
N PHE A 58 3.83 1.11 8.99
CA PHE A 58 4.70 0.53 7.97
C PHE A 58 6.08 1.20 7.97
N THR A 59 6.15 2.53 7.92
CA THR A 59 7.42 3.24 7.86
C THR A 59 8.24 3.16 9.17
N ILE A 60 7.59 2.98 10.33
CA ILE A 60 8.26 2.73 11.61
C ILE A 60 8.88 1.33 11.60
N TYR A 61 8.10 0.31 11.26
CA TYR A 61 8.56 -1.08 11.27
C TYR A 61 9.58 -1.38 10.18
N LEU A 62 9.45 -0.78 9.00
CA LEU A 62 10.42 -0.89 7.92
C LEU A 62 11.82 -0.49 8.40
N ARG A 63 11.97 0.68 9.04
CA ARG A 63 13.27 1.15 9.54
C ARG A 63 13.84 0.25 10.63
N ARG A 64 12.99 -0.31 11.49
CA ARG A 64 13.39 -1.28 12.53
C ARG A 64 13.91 -2.57 11.90
N GLU A 65 13.20 -3.08 10.91
CA GLU A 65 13.54 -4.33 10.23
C GLU A 65 14.83 -4.19 9.41
N ILE A 66 15.00 -3.06 8.71
CA ILE A 66 16.25 -2.74 8.00
C ILE A 66 17.43 -2.74 8.98
N ALA A 67 17.33 -2.01 10.09
CA ALA A 67 18.41 -1.94 11.08
C ALA A 67 18.75 -3.34 11.63
N ARG A 68 17.72 -4.13 11.96
CA ARG A 68 17.87 -5.52 12.44
C ARG A 68 18.58 -6.40 11.42
N ARG A 69 18.18 -6.36 10.14
CA ARG A 69 18.80 -7.16 9.06
C ARG A 69 20.22 -6.70 8.73
N ALA A 70 20.51 -5.42 8.88
CA ALA A 70 21.86 -4.87 8.73
C ALA A 70 22.78 -5.15 9.94
N GLY A 71 22.27 -5.75 11.03
CA GLY A 71 23.04 -5.97 12.26
C GLY A 71 23.35 -4.69 13.03
N LEU A 72 22.55 -3.63 12.85
CA LEU A 72 22.77 -2.31 13.41
C LEU A 72 21.70 -1.96 14.45
N THR A 73 22.04 -1.03 15.35
CA THR A 73 21.02 -0.33 16.12
C THR A 73 20.24 0.61 15.20
N GLN A 74 18.98 0.93 15.53
CA GLN A 74 18.18 1.90 14.77
C GLN A 74 18.88 3.27 14.66
N LYS A 75 19.60 3.68 15.72
CA LYS A 75 20.39 4.92 15.72
C LYS A 75 21.52 4.86 14.70
N ALA A 76 22.34 3.81 14.74
CA ALA A 76 23.46 3.63 13.81
C ALA A 76 22.98 3.53 12.35
N ALA A 77 21.89 2.79 12.09
CA ALA A 77 21.32 2.70 10.75
C ALA A 77 20.87 4.07 10.21
N ARG A 78 20.22 4.89 11.05
CA ARG A 78 19.77 6.26 10.70
C ARG A 78 20.94 7.21 10.46
N GLU A 79 22.03 7.06 11.20
CA GLU A 79 23.24 7.89 11.04
C GLU A 79 24.00 7.55 9.75
N GLN A 80 23.88 6.32 9.24
CA GLN A 80 24.57 5.87 8.03
C GLN A 80 23.71 5.96 6.76
N SER A 81 22.38 5.85 6.86
CA SER A 81 21.49 5.89 5.71
C SER A 81 20.12 6.48 6.03
N LYS A 82 19.60 7.25 5.08
CA LYS A 82 18.23 7.75 5.09
C LYS A 82 17.34 6.81 4.27
N VAL A 83 16.27 6.30 4.89
CA VAL A 83 15.19 5.59 4.16
C VAL A 83 14.20 6.63 3.66
N SER A 84 14.27 6.90 2.36
CA SER A 84 13.43 7.85 1.64
C SER A 84 12.31 7.12 0.90
N PHE A 85 11.17 7.77 0.73
CA PHE A 85 10.06 7.20 -0.02
C PHE A 85 9.22 8.27 -0.73
N GLY A 86 8.71 7.92 -1.91
CA GLY A 86 7.55 8.56 -2.52
C GLY A 86 6.35 7.64 -2.37
N LYS A 87 5.17 8.20 -2.03
CA LYS A 87 3.93 7.43 -1.96
C LYS A 87 2.80 8.15 -2.67
N VAL A 88 1.95 7.39 -3.34
CA VAL A 88 0.69 7.85 -3.92
C VAL A 88 -0.43 7.05 -3.28
N ALA A 89 -1.50 7.74 -2.88
CA ALA A 89 -2.72 7.13 -2.39
C ALA A 89 -3.76 7.19 -3.51
N GLU A 90 -4.19 6.04 -3.99
CA GLU A 90 -5.19 5.93 -5.04
C GLU A 90 -6.40 5.16 -4.52
N TYR A 91 -7.58 5.58 -4.93
CA TYR A 91 -8.79 4.83 -4.67
C TYR A 91 -8.97 3.78 -5.76
N GLN A 92 -9.02 2.50 -5.38
CA GLN A 92 -9.47 1.47 -6.30
C GLN A 92 -10.91 1.76 -6.73
N LYS A 93 -11.38 1.20 -7.85
CA LYS A 93 -12.79 1.35 -8.31
C LYS A 93 -13.82 1.08 -7.21
N ARG A 94 -13.50 0.16 -6.27
CA ARG A 94 -14.31 -0.15 -5.08
C ARG A 94 -14.21 0.84 -3.91
N GLY A 95 -13.56 1.98 -4.10
CA GLY A 95 -13.41 3.04 -3.10
C GLY A 95 -12.45 2.74 -1.95
N ALA A 96 -11.68 1.64 -1.98
CA ALA A 96 -10.68 1.34 -0.96
C ALA A 96 -9.33 1.99 -1.31
N VAL A 97 -8.72 2.69 -0.34
CA VAL A 97 -7.38 3.27 -0.50
C VAL A 97 -6.35 2.17 -0.78
N HIS A 98 -5.52 2.41 -1.79
CA HIS A 98 -4.37 1.61 -2.19
C HIS A 98 -3.13 2.51 -2.26
N PHE A 99 -2.04 2.11 -1.61
CA PHE A 99 -0.79 2.86 -1.68
C PHE A 99 0.15 2.23 -2.70
N HIS A 100 0.64 3.05 -3.62
CA HIS A 100 1.83 2.76 -4.39
C HIS A 100 3.00 3.51 -3.75
N ALA A 101 4.12 2.84 -3.52
CA ALA A 101 5.28 3.45 -2.91
C ALA A 101 6.56 3.03 -3.63
N VAL A 102 7.47 3.99 -3.78
CA VAL A 102 8.86 3.76 -4.17
C VAL A 102 9.70 4.09 -2.95
N ILE A 103 10.56 3.15 -2.54
CA ILE A 103 11.40 3.26 -1.36
C ILE A 103 12.85 3.17 -1.81
N ARG A 104 13.71 4.03 -1.24
CA ARG A 104 15.13 4.11 -1.58
C ARG A 104 15.98 4.30 -0.34
N PHE A 105 17.19 3.75 -0.38
CA PHE A 105 18.28 4.11 0.52
C PHE A 105 19.06 5.29 -0.04
N ASP A 106 19.16 6.35 0.76
CA ASP A 106 20.01 7.51 0.52
C ASP A 106 21.18 7.50 1.50
N GLY A 107 22.27 8.18 1.14
CA GLY A 107 23.37 8.44 2.07
C GLY A 107 22.93 9.34 3.24
N PRO A 108 23.81 9.54 4.24
CA PRO A 108 23.46 10.27 5.46
C PRO A 108 23.08 11.72 5.18
N ASP A 109 23.66 12.36 4.17
CA ASP A 109 23.39 13.75 3.83
C ASP A 109 22.29 13.91 2.78
N GLY A 110 21.99 12.88 1.99
CA GLY A 110 20.89 12.91 1.04
C GLY A 110 21.08 11.99 -0.16
N PRO A 111 20.29 12.19 -1.23
CA PRO A 111 20.27 11.31 -2.39
C PRO A 111 21.57 11.36 -3.22
N ASP A 112 22.31 12.47 -3.13
CA ASP A 112 23.57 12.66 -3.86
C ASP A 112 24.78 12.07 -3.10
N THR A 113 24.56 11.53 -1.90
CA THR A 113 25.58 10.89 -1.09
C THR A 113 25.46 9.37 -1.23
N PRO A 114 26.56 8.64 -1.44
CA PRO A 114 26.51 7.20 -1.59
C PRO A 114 25.91 6.53 -0.35
N CYS A 115 25.08 5.51 -0.59
CA CYS A 115 24.56 4.66 0.46
C CYS A 115 25.67 3.75 1.01
N PRO A 116 25.57 3.32 2.28
CA PRO A 116 26.53 2.39 2.85
C PRO A 116 26.43 1.01 2.18
N ALA A 117 27.52 0.24 2.15
CA ALA A 117 27.59 -1.03 1.43
C ALA A 117 26.55 -2.09 1.86
N TRP A 118 26.03 -1.99 3.08
CA TRP A 118 24.97 -2.87 3.56
C TRP A 118 23.59 -2.57 2.97
N ALA A 119 23.37 -1.37 2.43
CA ALA A 119 22.06 -0.88 1.96
C ALA A 119 21.74 -1.37 0.53
N THR A 120 21.61 -2.69 0.37
CA THR A 120 21.32 -3.33 -0.92
C THR A 120 19.82 -3.43 -1.21
N LEU A 121 19.48 -3.74 -2.47
CA LEU A 121 18.10 -3.96 -2.88
C LEU A 121 17.43 -5.15 -2.15
N ASP A 122 18.20 -6.16 -1.74
CA ASP A 122 17.67 -7.33 -1.02
C ASP A 122 17.16 -6.98 0.40
N LEU A 123 17.49 -5.79 0.91
CA LEU A 123 16.97 -5.27 2.17
C LEU A 123 15.70 -4.42 2.03
N LEU A 124 15.21 -4.19 0.80
CA LEU A 124 13.95 -3.49 0.49
C LEU A 124 12.85 -4.48 0.10
#